data_AF-A0A9P6U5J8-F1
#
_entry.id   AF-A0A9P6U5J8-F1
#
_cell.length_a   1.000
_cell.length_b   1.000
_cell.length_c   1.000
_cell.angle_alpha   90.00
_cell.angle_beta   90.00
_cell.angle_gamma   90.00
#
_symmetry.space_group_name_H-M   'P 1'
#
loop_
_entity.id
_entity.type
_entity.pdbx_description
1 polymer ?
#
loop_
_entity_poly.entity_id
_entity_poly.type
_entity_poly.pdbx_seq_one_letter_code
_entity_poly.pdbx_strand_id
1 'polypeptide(L)'
;MVCTNAFSSLLTRTLARAATAHSTSSASHVLPARALSTINLNAFKNTTSRSGLRSSLTRVAAQQSTFSVRSTAMMVKARFQSTAATTAASTTSSASAATTAASTAVAKAAPEIVVKPIVGYWMLSLSAMTFGIVVVGGMTRLTESGLSIVEWNLIKGMKPPRSQAEWDEEFEKYKQYPEYKILNHGMTLEEFKRIFYYEWSHRMLGRAIGAAFILPGLYFAARGMLSKSIARRSWFIGGLIGFQGVLGWYMVQSGLDDQLMNTPGATPRVSPYRLAAHLGSAFLIYAGALMTGMKVLTDYSISKGAYESLATAINNPALKRFKGAAHGVVALVFMTAISGAFVAGLDAGLVYNEFPLMGGRLMPPVQELFDDKFVHEGDHPKIGLWRNMFDNQVTVQFNHRVLATTTFTAVSSLLLYSRRLPLPPHIRLGVNVLMGVACCQVGLGIATLLYMVPVSLGTAHQAGSLTLLTSALYLMHSLKKVPILKKIRLR
;
A
#
# COMPACT_ATOMS: atom_id res chain seq x y z
N MET A 1 20.50 21.70 -9.75
CA MET A 1 21.48 20.83 -9.07
C MET A 1 21.51 21.01 -7.53
N VAL A 2 20.57 21.77 -6.93
CA VAL A 2 20.60 22.08 -5.47
C VAL A 2 19.56 21.27 -4.65
N CYS A 3 18.48 20.75 -5.25
CA CYS A 3 17.44 20.02 -4.49
C CYS A 3 17.69 18.52 -4.28
N THR A 4 18.62 17.89 -5.01
CA THR A 4 18.97 16.46 -4.82
C THR A 4 19.83 16.23 -3.57
N ASN A 5 20.57 17.25 -3.12
CA ASN A 5 21.45 17.14 -1.95
C ASN A 5 20.71 17.23 -0.61
N ALA A 6 19.55 17.90 -0.56
CA ALA A 6 18.79 18.05 0.68
C ALA A 6 18.20 16.73 1.18
N PHE A 7 17.69 15.88 0.28
CA PHE A 7 17.09 14.60 0.64
C PHE A 7 18.13 13.53 1.01
N SER A 8 19.27 13.51 0.30
CA SER A 8 20.39 12.63 0.63
C SER A 8 21.06 13.02 1.96
N SER A 9 21.24 14.33 2.21
CA SER A 9 21.82 14.86 3.45
C SER A 9 20.97 14.54 4.68
N LEU A 10 19.64 14.58 4.56
CA LEU A 10 18.73 14.28 5.67
C LEU A 10 18.77 12.79 6.03
N LEU A 11 18.83 11.90 5.03
CA LEU A 11 18.88 10.45 5.25
C LEU A 11 20.21 10.02 5.89
N THR A 12 21.34 10.56 5.43
CA THR A 12 22.68 10.22 5.96
C THR A 12 22.90 10.74 7.38
N ARG A 13 22.39 11.93 7.71
CA ARG A 13 22.50 12.50 9.07
C ARG A 13 21.64 11.76 10.10
N THR A 14 20.53 11.17 9.68
CA THR A 14 19.63 10.42 10.59
C THR A 14 20.21 9.03 10.91
N LEU A 15 20.90 8.40 9.94
CA LEU A 15 21.58 7.12 10.16
C LEU A 15 22.88 7.26 10.98
N ALA A 16 23.64 8.35 10.81
CA ALA A 16 24.86 8.60 11.60
C ALA A 16 24.56 8.91 13.09
N ARG A 17 23.40 9.48 13.40
CA ARG A 17 22.97 9.80 14.77
C ARG A 17 22.47 8.57 15.54
N ALA A 18 22.03 7.53 14.84
CA ALA A 18 21.67 6.24 15.44
C ALA A 18 22.90 5.39 15.80
N ALA A 19 24.03 5.57 15.10
CA ALA A 19 25.26 4.83 15.34
C ALA A 19 26.12 5.41 16.50
N THR A 20 25.76 6.58 17.03
CA THR A 20 26.54 7.30 18.07
C THR A 20 25.90 7.30 19.47
N ALA A 21 24.78 6.59 19.66
CA ALA A 21 24.02 6.58 20.93
C ALA A 21 24.21 5.31 21.79
N HIS A 22 25.15 4.42 21.45
CA HIS A 22 25.52 3.28 22.30
C HIS A 22 27.02 3.28 22.59
N SER A 23 27.40 4.08 23.60
CA SER A 23 28.64 3.93 24.34
C SER A 23 28.56 4.83 25.56
N THR A 24 28.16 4.26 26.71
CA THR A 24 28.51 4.69 28.07
C THR A 24 27.71 3.86 29.07
N SER A 25 28.34 2.83 29.64
CA SER A 25 28.09 2.33 31.00
C SER A 25 29.11 1.25 31.31
N SER A 26 30.14 1.65 32.06
CA SER A 26 31.14 0.80 32.70
C SER A 26 30.58 0.17 33.98
N ALA A 27 30.71 -1.16 34.13
CA ALA A 27 30.76 -1.80 35.43
C ALA A 27 31.67 -3.02 35.35
N SER A 28 32.68 -2.99 36.21
CA SER A 28 33.80 -3.91 36.37
C SER A 28 33.43 -5.18 37.13
N HIS A 29 33.85 -6.34 36.64
CA HIS A 29 34.19 -7.50 37.48
C HIS A 29 35.34 -8.29 36.85
N VAL A 30 36.15 -8.85 37.74
CA VAL A 30 37.56 -9.23 37.58
C VAL A 30 37.70 -10.76 37.65
N LEU A 31 38.44 -11.33 36.68
CA LEU A 31 39.21 -12.61 36.63
C LEU A 31 38.50 -13.99 36.54
N PRO A 32 39.21 -15.07 36.09
CA PRO A 32 40.53 -15.16 35.43
C PRO A 32 40.58 -15.98 34.12
N ALA A 33 41.73 -15.89 33.44
CA ALA A 33 42.11 -16.54 32.20
C ALA A 33 42.81 -17.92 32.39
N ARG A 34 42.57 -18.84 31.45
CA ARG A 34 43.41 -19.99 30.98
C ARG A 34 42.57 -20.71 29.90
N ALA A 35 43.03 -21.22 28.77
CA ALA A 35 44.34 -21.27 28.13
C ALA A 35 44.09 -21.38 26.60
N LEU A 36 44.96 -20.76 25.81
CA LEU A 36 45.02 -20.89 24.36
C LEU A 36 45.73 -22.19 23.98
N SER A 37 45.17 -22.94 23.04
CA SER A 37 45.94 -23.84 22.18
C SER A 37 45.61 -23.53 20.71
N THR A 38 46.69 -23.28 20.01
CA THR A 38 46.89 -22.87 18.61
C THR A 38 46.54 -23.93 17.56
N ILE A 39 46.54 -23.47 16.30
CA ILE A 39 46.79 -24.16 15.00
C ILE A 39 45.51 -24.37 14.16
N ASN A 40 45.45 -24.15 12.84
CA ASN A 40 46.11 -23.31 11.84
C ASN A 40 45.29 -23.58 10.54
N LEU A 41 45.05 -22.56 9.72
CA LEU A 41 44.48 -22.72 8.38
C LEU A 41 45.55 -23.26 7.42
N ASN A 42 45.27 -24.38 6.74
CA ASN A 42 45.50 -24.60 5.30
C ASN A 42 45.36 -26.10 4.93
N ALA A 43 44.69 -26.33 3.78
CA ALA A 43 44.54 -27.57 2.99
C ALA A 43 43.04 -27.92 2.85
N PHE A 44 42.41 -27.98 1.68
CA PHE A 44 42.81 -28.70 0.48
C PHE A 44 42.16 -28.09 -0.78
N LYS A 45 42.93 -28.02 -1.87
CA LYS A 45 42.44 -27.93 -3.25
C LYS A 45 42.70 -29.28 -3.95
N ASN A 46 41.79 -29.60 -4.87
CA ASN A 46 41.89 -30.57 -5.96
C ASN A 46 41.90 -32.07 -5.64
N THR A 47 40.91 -32.79 -6.16
CA THR A 47 41.14 -34.00 -6.97
C THR A 47 39.99 -34.19 -7.95
N THR A 48 40.32 -34.15 -9.24
CA THR A 48 39.55 -34.69 -10.37
C THR A 48 39.92 -36.16 -10.56
N SER A 49 38.95 -37.03 -10.83
CA SER A 49 39.18 -38.21 -11.67
C SER A 49 37.89 -38.66 -12.35
N ARG A 50 38.07 -39.15 -13.58
CA ARG A 50 37.06 -39.49 -14.60
C ARG A 50 37.23 -40.99 -14.95
N SER A 51 36.19 -41.56 -15.55
CA SER A 51 36.05 -42.91 -16.13
C SER A 51 35.67 -44.01 -15.14
N GLY A 52 34.74 -44.92 -15.39
CA GLY A 52 33.85 -45.15 -16.52
C GLY A 52 33.35 -46.60 -16.44
N LEU A 53 32.05 -46.85 -16.63
CA LEU A 53 31.56 -48.13 -17.20
C LEU A 53 30.10 -47.97 -17.66
N ARG A 54 29.90 -48.13 -18.97
CA ARG A 54 28.65 -48.54 -19.64
C ARG A 54 28.42 -50.02 -19.25
N SER A 55 27.26 -50.67 -19.25
CA SER A 55 26.03 -50.61 -20.06
C SER A 55 25.08 -51.67 -19.49
N SER A 56 23.76 -51.48 -19.56
CA SER A 56 22.82 -52.51 -20.03
C SER A 56 21.43 -51.90 -20.26
N LEU A 57 20.96 -52.07 -21.48
CA LEU A 57 19.65 -51.72 -22.04
C LEU A 57 18.68 -52.87 -21.81
N THR A 58 17.42 -52.60 -21.46
CA THR A 58 16.22 -53.12 -22.15
C THR A 58 14.90 -52.53 -21.62
N ARG A 59 14.31 -51.64 -22.44
CA ARG A 59 12.90 -51.56 -22.91
C ARG A 59 11.75 -52.03 -22.00
N VAL A 60 10.68 -51.23 -21.91
CA VAL A 60 9.42 -51.39 -22.66
C VAL A 60 8.45 -50.20 -22.47
N ALA A 61 7.89 -49.75 -23.61
CA ALA A 61 6.61 -49.08 -23.91
C ALA A 61 6.12 -47.79 -23.21
N ALA A 62 6.22 -46.69 -23.98
CA ALA A 62 5.11 -45.87 -24.50
C ALA A 62 3.76 -45.78 -23.74
N GLN A 63 3.46 -44.58 -23.23
CA GLN A 63 2.14 -43.95 -23.40
C GLN A 63 2.29 -42.41 -23.30
N GLN A 64 2.33 -41.74 -24.45
CA GLN A 64 2.20 -40.28 -24.53
C GLN A 64 0.72 -39.96 -24.80
N SER A 65 0.03 -39.38 -23.82
CA SER A 65 -1.26 -38.72 -24.03
C SER A 65 -1.02 -37.22 -24.19
N THR A 66 -1.27 -36.73 -25.41
CA THR A 66 -1.29 -35.32 -25.76
C THR A 66 -2.57 -34.68 -25.21
N PHE A 67 -2.48 -33.85 -24.16
CA PHE A 67 -3.57 -32.95 -23.78
C PHE A 67 -3.37 -31.59 -24.44
N SER A 68 -4.18 -31.35 -25.47
CA SER A 68 -4.34 -30.07 -26.14
C SER A 68 -5.27 -29.18 -25.31
N VAL A 69 -4.75 -28.08 -24.76
CA VAL A 69 -5.57 -27.04 -24.13
C VAL A 69 -6.00 -26.05 -25.21
N ARG A 70 -7.21 -26.26 -25.75
CA ARG A 70 -7.90 -25.25 -26.56
C ARG A 70 -8.37 -24.12 -25.65
N SER A 71 -7.85 -22.92 -25.89
CA SER A 71 -8.37 -21.67 -25.34
C SER A 71 -9.78 -21.40 -25.87
N THR A 72 -10.77 -21.36 -24.98
CA THR A 72 -12.09 -20.78 -25.24
C THR A 72 -12.20 -19.44 -24.54
N ALA A 73 -11.99 -18.36 -25.30
CA ALA A 73 -12.36 -17.02 -24.89
C ALA A 73 -13.88 -16.87 -25.01
N MET A 74 -14.59 -16.72 -23.88
CA MET A 74 -15.98 -16.29 -23.89
C MET A 74 -16.07 -14.78 -24.11
N MET A 75 -16.63 -14.43 -25.26
CA MET A 75 -16.95 -13.08 -25.69
C MET A 75 -18.41 -12.78 -25.28
N VAL A 76 -18.62 -11.95 -24.27
CA VAL A 76 -19.96 -11.42 -23.96
C VAL A 76 -20.20 -10.19 -24.83
N LYS A 77 -21.01 -10.36 -25.88
CA LYS A 77 -21.49 -9.28 -26.74
C LYS A 77 -22.97 -9.05 -26.44
N ALA A 78 -23.26 -8.06 -25.60
CA ALA A 78 -24.63 -7.61 -25.37
C ALA A 78 -25.14 -6.89 -26.63
N ARG A 79 -26.23 -7.39 -27.21
CA ARG A 79 -26.91 -6.83 -28.38
C ARG A 79 -28.29 -6.39 -27.91
N PHE A 80 -28.50 -5.08 -27.75
CA PHE A 80 -29.84 -4.51 -27.66
C PHE A 80 -30.40 -4.36 -29.08
N GLN A 81 -31.54 -4.99 -29.32
CA GLN A 81 -32.34 -4.83 -30.53
C GLN A 81 -33.14 -3.53 -30.42
N SER A 82 -33.12 -2.73 -31.48
CA SER A 82 -34.19 -1.77 -31.74
C SER A 82 -34.59 -1.91 -33.21
N THR A 83 -35.89 -2.06 -33.37
CA THR A 83 -36.71 -2.23 -34.56
C THR A 83 -36.57 -1.09 -35.57
N ALA A 84 -36.40 -1.44 -36.85
CA ALA A 84 -37.01 -0.72 -37.96
C ALA A 84 -37.03 -1.64 -39.20
N ALA A 85 -38.22 -2.08 -39.58
CA ALA A 85 -38.51 -2.59 -40.90
C ALA A 85 -38.66 -1.41 -41.87
N THR A 86 -38.24 -1.57 -43.13
CA THR A 86 -38.98 -1.27 -44.38
C THR A 86 -38.00 -1.22 -45.56
N THR A 87 -38.07 -2.27 -46.38
CA THR A 87 -38.18 -2.37 -47.85
C THR A 87 -37.55 -1.33 -48.82
N ALA A 88 -37.02 -1.91 -49.91
CA ALA A 88 -36.86 -1.40 -51.29
C ALA A 88 -35.62 -0.50 -51.58
N ALA A 89 -34.65 -0.99 -52.37
CA ALA A 89 -34.53 -0.83 -53.84
C ALA A 89 -34.01 0.59 -54.21
N SER A 90 -33.07 0.86 -55.12
CA SER A 90 -32.42 0.11 -56.20
C SER A 90 -31.27 0.97 -56.77
N THR A 91 -30.40 0.33 -57.55
CA THR A 91 -29.69 0.86 -58.75
C THR A 91 -28.52 1.87 -58.67
N THR A 92 -27.37 1.36 -59.15
CA THR A 92 -26.41 1.91 -60.15
C THR A 92 -25.61 3.20 -59.94
N SER A 93 -24.28 2.99 -59.98
CA SER A 93 -23.24 3.69 -60.76
C SER A 93 -23.13 5.21 -60.70
N SER A 94 -21.96 5.69 -60.26
CA SER A 94 -20.90 6.20 -61.17
C SER A 94 -19.83 6.95 -60.36
N ALA A 95 -18.59 6.80 -60.80
CA ALA A 95 -17.44 7.51 -60.26
C ALA A 95 -17.46 8.98 -60.68
N SER A 96 -17.09 9.89 -59.77
CA SER A 96 -16.42 11.14 -60.14
C SER A 96 -15.65 11.70 -58.96
N ALA A 97 -14.47 12.23 -59.27
CA ALA A 97 -13.49 12.79 -58.38
C ALA A 97 -14.00 14.05 -57.66
N ALA A 98 -13.74 14.12 -56.35
CA ALA A 98 -13.72 15.39 -55.62
C ALA A 98 -12.58 15.35 -54.60
N THR A 99 -11.44 15.89 -55.05
CA THR A 99 -10.33 16.33 -54.23
C THR A 99 -10.83 17.39 -53.24
N THR A 100 -11.05 17.00 -51.98
CA THR A 100 -11.22 17.97 -50.89
C THR A 100 -10.11 17.76 -49.87
N ALA A 101 -9.20 18.73 -49.85
CA ALA A 101 -8.11 18.85 -48.90
C ALA A 101 -8.65 18.82 -47.47
N ALA A 102 -8.58 17.67 -46.81
CA ALA A 102 -8.70 17.56 -45.37
C ALA A 102 -7.40 18.08 -44.74
N SER A 103 -7.26 19.41 -44.70
CA SER A 103 -6.31 20.06 -43.80
C SER A 103 -6.73 19.70 -42.37
N THR A 104 -6.03 18.72 -41.80
CA THR A 104 -6.18 18.37 -40.39
C THR A 104 -5.58 19.54 -39.61
N ALA A 105 -6.42 20.51 -39.28
CA ALA A 105 -6.11 21.53 -38.28
C ALA A 105 -5.89 20.79 -36.96
N VAL A 106 -4.63 20.45 -36.67
CA VAL A 106 -4.19 20.05 -35.34
C VAL A 106 -4.50 21.22 -34.44
N ALA A 107 -5.63 21.14 -33.72
CA ALA A 107 -6.01 22.10 -32.71
C ALA A 107 -4.82 22.26 -31.77
N LYS A 108 -4.19 23.43 -31.84
CA LYS A 108 -3.07 23.83 -30.98
C LYS A 108 -3.59 23.81 -29.56
N ALA A 109 -3.29 22.74 -28.81
CA ALA A 109 -3.68 22.62 -27.41
C ALA A 109 -3.23 23.90 -26.68
N ALA A 110 -4.19 24.56 -26.01
CA ALA A 110 -3.89 25.73 -25.19
C ALA A 110 -2.76 25.38 -24.20
N PRO A 111 -1.78 26.27 -23.98
CA PRO A 111 -0.66 25.98 -23.09
C PRO A 111 -1.20 25.59 -21.70
N GLU A 112 -0.81 24.42 -21.21
CA GLU A 112 -1.17 23.96 -19.86
C GLU A 112 -0.60 24.99 -18.87
N ILE A 113 -1.47 25.64 -18.09
CA ILE A 113 -1.06 26.61 -17.08
C ILE A 113 -0.13 25.88 -16.10
N VAL A 114 1.13 26.28 -16.08
CA VAL A 114 2.12 25.72 -15.18
C VAL A 114 1.80 26.19 -13.76
N VAL A 115 1.43 25.24 -12.91
CA VAL A 115 1.07 25.50 -11.52
C VAL A 115 2.34 25.76 -10.69
N LYS A 116 2.27 26.73 -9.76
CA LYS A 116 3.41 27.09 -8.90
C LYS A 116 3.78 25.94 -7.94
N PRO A 117 5.07 25.75 -7.58
CA PRO A 117 5.53 24.66 -6.72
C PRO A 117 4.86 24.59 -5.35
N ILE A 118 4.38 25.72 -4.81
CA ILE A 118 3.70 25.78 -3.51
C ILE A 118 2.47 24.86 -3.44
N VAL A 119 1.73 24.72 -4.54
CA VAL A 119 0.58 23.79 -4.63
C VAL A 119 1.07 22.34 -4.60
N GLY A 120 2.25 22.08 -5.18
CA GLY A 120 2.89 20.77 -5.12
C GLY A 120 3.31 20.41 -3.70
N TYR A 121 3.95 21.33 -2.97
CA TYR A 121 4.33 21.12 -1.58
C TYR A 121 3.13 20.95 -0.65
N TRP A 122 2.03 21.66 -0.88
CA TRP A 122 0.77 21.43 -0.17
C TRP A 122 0.24 19.99 -0.33
N MET A 123 0.27 19.45 -1.55
CA MET A 123 -0.12 18.07 -1.79
C MET A 123 0.85 17.06 -1.16
N LEU A 124 2.14 17.35 -1.16
CA LEU A 124 3.13 16.50 -0.49
C LEU A 124 3.00 16.55 1.04
N SER A 125 2.69 17.71 1.63
CA SER A 125 2.44 17.80 3.07
C SER A 125 1.20 17.00 3.46
N LEU A 126 0.14 17.05 2.65
CA LEU A 126 -1.04 16.21 2.87
C LEU A 126 -0.71 14.72 2.81
N SER A 127 0.05 14.29 1.81
CA SER A 127 0.54 12.91 1.72
C SER A 127 1.35 12.51 2.96
N ALA A 128 2.25 13.38 3.45
CA ALA A 128 3.02 13.11 4.67
C ALA A 128 2.13 13.02 5.93
N MET A 129 1.12 13.88 6.07
CA MET A 129 0.15 13.80 7.16
C MET A 129 -0.68 12.51 7.07
N THR A 130 -1.12 12.12 5.86
CA THR A 130 -1.81 10.84 5.65
C THR A 130 -0.91 9.64 5.97
N PHE A 131 0.39 9.72 5.70
CA PHE A 131 1.33 8.69 6.17
C PHE A 131 1.32 8.60 7.71
N GLY A 132 1.44 9.74 8.39
CA GLY A 132 1.43 9.81 9.84
C GLY A 132 0.15 9.24 10.47
N ILE A 133 -1.02 9.64 9.98
CA ILE A 133 -2.29 9.13 10.52
C ILE A 133 -2.46 7.63 10.25
N VAL A 134 -1.98 7.10 9.13
CA VAL A 134 -2.00 5.65 8.88
C VAL A 134 -1.16 4.90 9.92
N VAL A 135 0.00 5.43 10.30
CA VAL A 135 0.81 4.83 11.38
C VAL A 135 0.09 4.86 12.72
N VAL A 136 -0.49 6.01 13.08
CA VAL A 136 -1.24 6.15 14.34
C VAL A 136 -2.49 5.26 14.35
N GLY A 137 -3.25 5.20 13.26
CA GLY A 137 -4.41 4.32 13.14
C GLY A 137 -4.04 2.83 13.19
N GLY A 138 -2.85 2.46 12.69
CA GLY A 138 -2.29 1.13 12.88
C GLY A 138 -2.06 0.78 14.35
N MET A 139 -1.48 1.72 15.11
CA MET A 139 -1.35 1.57 16.56
C MET A 139 -2.72 1.44 17.23
N THR A 140 -3.66 2.36 16.95
CA THR A 140 -5.02 2.33 17.49
C THR A 140 -5.73 0.99 17.23
N ARG A 141 -5.52 0.35 16.06
CA ARG A 141 -6.09 -0.98 15.80
C ARG A 141 -5.37 -2.07 16.58
N LEU A 142 -4.04 -2.08 16.60
CA LEU A 142 -3.24 -3.13 17.24
C LEU A 142 -3.29 -3.08 18.77
N THR A 143 -3.63 -1.93 19.35
CA THR A 143 -3.89 -1.75 20.78
C THR A 143 -5.38 -1.80 21.13
N GLU A 144 -6.23 -2.21 20.18
CA GLU A 144 -7.69 -2.32 20.35
C GLU A 144 -8.33 -1.06 20.95
N SER A 145 -7.82 0.10 20.55
CA SER A 145 -8.21 1.38 21.13
C SER A 145 -9.31 2.08 20.32
N GLY A 146 -9.76 1.50 19.22
CA GLY A 146 -10.64 2.14 18.25
C GLY A 146 -12.08 2.40 18.73
N LEU A 147 -12.46 1.89 19.91
CA LEU A 147 -13.78 2.03 20.52
C LEU A 147 -13.73 2.68 21.92
N SER A 148 -12.58 3.26 22.29
CA SER A 148 -12.37 3.93 23.58
C SER A 148 -13.10 5.27 23.71
N ILE A 149 -13.42 5.94 22.60
CA ILE A 149 -14.14 7.22 22.53
C ILE A 149 -15.39 7.07 21.67
N VAL A 150 -16.51 6.83 22.32
CA VAL A 150 -17.79 6.58 21.66
C VAL A 150 -18.50 7.85 21.18
N GLU A 151 -18.28 8.98 21.83
CA GLU A 151 -18.93 10.22 21.45
C GLU A 151 -18.29 10.82 20.18
N TRP A 152 -19.13 11.11 19.18
CA TRP A 152 -18.71 11.82 17.98
C TRP A 152 -19.04 13.31 18.08
N ASN A 153 -18.13 14.07 18.70
CA ASN A 153 -18.25 15.52 18.83
C ASN A 153 -17.26 16.24 17.89
N LEU A 154 -17.76 17.07 16.97
CA LEU A 154 -16.91 17.83 16.03
C LEU A 154 -15.90 18.74 16.74
N ILE A 155 -16.35 19.50 17.75
CA ILE A 155 -15.55 20.52 18.45
C ILE A 155 -15.30 20.14 19.92
N LYS A 156 -16.32 19.72 20.68
CA LYS A 156 -16.19 19.45 22.12
C LYS A 156 -15.15 18.36 22.43
N GLY A 157 -15.10 17.30 21.62
CA GLY A 157 -14.13 16.20 21.76
C GLY A 157 -12.70 16.54 21.34
N MET A 158 -12.38 17.79 21.01
CA MET A 158 -11.00 18.19 20.67
C MET A 158 -10.09 18.29 21.91
N LYS A 159 -10.65 18.54 23.09
CA LYS A 159 -9.89 18.62 24.34
C LYS A 159 -9.98 17.27 25.07
N PRO A 160 -8.85 16.61 25.38
CA PRO A 160 -8.87 15.41 26.23
C PRO A 160 -9.17 15.81 27.69
N PRO A 161 -9.67 14.88 28.52
CA PRO A 161 -9.86 15.11 29.95
C PRO A 161 -8.57 15.61 30.63
N ARG A 162 -8.70 16.57 31.55
CA ARG A 162 -7.58 17.22 32.25
C ARG A 162 -7.64 17.11 33.76
N SER A 163 -8.83 16.87 34.32
CA SER A 163 -9.02 16.64 35.75
C SER A 163 -9.31 15.17 36.03
N GLN A 164 -9.10 14.74 37.28
CA GLN A 164 -9.43 13.38 37.70
C GLN A 164 -10.92 13.07 37.51
N ALA A 165 -11.80 14.02 37.87
CA ALA A 165 -13.25 13.87 37.71
C ALA A 165 -13.67 13.67 36.23
N GLU A 166 -13.08 14.42 35.29
CA GLU A 166 -13.35 14.23 33.85
C GLU A 166 -12.86 12.86 33.36
N TRP A 167 -11.73 12.37 33.88
CA TRP A 167 -11.23 11.04 33.54
C TRP A 167 -12.13 9.94 34.08
N ASP A 168 -12.63 10.09 35.30
CA ASP A 168 -13.56 9.14 35.90
C ASP A 168 -14.88 9.12 35.13
N GLU A 169 -15.41 10.28 34.70
CA GLU A 169 -16.63 10.35 33.87
C GLU A 169 -16.48 9.60 32.55
N GLU A 170 -15.41 9.85 31.79
CA GLU A 170 -15.16 9.16 30.51
C GLU A 170 -14.92 7.67 30.70
N PHE A 171 -14.26 7.27 31.79
CA PHE A 171 -14.04 5.86 32.09
C PHE A 171 -15.33 5.15 32.49
N GLU A 172 -16.20 5.79 33.27
CA GLU A 172 -17.53 5.25 33.59
C GLU A 172 -18.40 5.07 32.35
N LYS A 173 -18.30 5.97 31.36
CA LYS A 173 -18.93 5.76 30.05
C LYS A 173 -18.35 4.52 29.37
N TYR A 174 -17.03 4.39 29.31
CA TYR A 174 -16.35 3.25 28.68
C TYR A 174 -16.79 1.90 29.27
N LYS A 175 -16.96 1.83 30.60
CA LYS A 175 -17.42 0.61 31.31
C LYS A 175 -18.79 0.10 30.87
N GLN A 176 -19.63 0.96 30.29
CA GLN A 176 -20.95 0.55 29.81
C GLN A 176 -20.90 -0.27 28.52
N TYR A 177 -19.79 -0.24 27.77
CA TYR A 177 -19.70 -0.82 26.44
C TYR A 177 -19.27 -2.30 26.42
N PRO A 178 -19.63 -3.03 25.35
CA PRO A 178 -19.24 -4.43 25.20
C PRO A 178 -17.73 -4.66 25.27
N GLU A 179 -16.91 -3.76 24.74
CA GLU A 179 -15.44 -3.90 24.74
C GLU A 179 -14.88 -3.98 26.16
N TYR A 180 -15.33 -3.11 27.08
CA TYR A 180 -14.95 -3.20 28.49
C TYR A 180 -15.49 -4.47 29.15
N LYS A 181 -16.75 -4.82 28.89
CA LYS A 181 -17.42 -5.95 29.55
C LYS A 181 -16.85 -7.31 29.12
N ILE A 182 -16.40 -7.44 27.87
CA ILE A 182 -15.99 -8.72 27.26
C ILE A 182 -14.46 -8.85 27.21
N LEU A 183 -13.74 -7.81 26.76
CA LEU A 183 -12.30 -7.89 26.50
C LEU A 183 -11.46 -7.25 27.61
N ASN A 184 -11.89 -6.08 28.09
CA ASN A 184 -11.11 -5.23 29.00
C ASN A 184 -11.63 -5.24 30.44
N HIS A 185 -12.24 -6.34 30.88
CA HIS A 185 -12.87 -6.42 32.19
C HIS A 185 -11.83 -6.28 33.31
N GLY A 186 -12.03 -5.30 34.19
CA GLY A 186 -11.09 -5.02 35.29
C GLY A 186 -9.92 -4.11 34.90
N MET A 187 -9.93 -3.53 33.69
CA MET A 187 -8.96 -2.52 33.27
C MET A 187 -8.92 -1.36 34.27
N THR A 188 -7.71 -0.85 34.55
CA THR A 188 -7.51 0.32 35.40
C THR A 188 -7.69 1.63 34.63
N LEU A 189 -7.92 2.73 35.35
CA LEU A 189 -8.01 4.05 34.71
C LEU A 189 -6.73 4.43 33.93
N GLU A 190 -5.56 4.04 34.43
CA GLU A 190 -4.28 4.32 33.76
C GLU A 190 -4.12 3.57 32.45
N GLU A 191 -4.66 2.35 32.35
CA GLU A 191 -4.71 1.59 31.10
C GLU A 191 -5.73 2.21 30.14
N PHE A 192 -6.90 2.63 30.63
CA PHE A 192 -7.90 3.34 29.84
C PHE A 192 -7.33 4.63 29.22
N LYS A 193 -6.59 5.43 29.99
CA LYS A 193 -5.92 6.65 29.48
C LYS A 193 -5.04 6.35 28.26
N ARG A 194 -4.33 5.21 28.25
CA ARG A 194 -3.45 4.84 27.13
C ARG A 194 -4.24 4.59 25.85
N ILE A 195 -5.29 3.77 25.91
CA ILE A 195 -6.13 3.49 24.74
C ILE A 195 -6.87 4.75 24.26
N PHE A 196 -7.36 5.57 25.20
CA PHE A 196 -7.99 6.85 24.91
C PHE A 196 -7.06 7.77 24.12
N TYR A 197 -5.79 7.91 24.53
CA TYR A 197 -4.85 8.79 23.84
C TYR A 197 -4.50 8.33 22.42
N TYR A 198 -4.46 7.03 22.15
CA TYR A 198 -4.27 6.52 20.79
C TYR A 198 -5.45 6.92 19.89
N GLU A 199 -6.68 6.70 20.34
CA GLU A 199 -7.85 7.06 19.55
C GLU A 199 -8.00 8.57 19.41
N TRP A 200 -7.84 9.31 20.50
CA TRP A 200 -7.90 10.78 20.49
C TRP A 200 -6.87 11.36 19.51
N SER A 201 -5.62 10.88 19.54
CA SER A 201 -4.57 11.34 18.64
C SER A 201 -4.91 11.05 17.17
N HIS A 202 -5.41 9.84 16.89
CA HIS A 202 -5.87 9.47 15.54
C HIS A 202 -6.99 10.41 15.05
N ARG A 203 -8.00 10.66 15.90
CA ARG A 203 -9.11 11.58 15.64
C ARG A 203 -8.66 13.02 15.43
N MET A 204 -7.68 13.50 16.19
CA MET A 204 -7.14 14.86 16.05
C MET A 204 -6.34 15.01 14.76
N LEU A 205 -5.53 14.02 14.40
CA LEU A 205 -4.82 14.01 13.13
C LEU A 205 -5.79 14.02 11.94
N GLY A 206 -6.92 13.30 12.01
CA GLY A 206 -7.94 13.33 10.98
C GLY A 206 -8.52 14.73 10.75
N ARG A 207 -8.85 15.45 11.84
CA ARG A 207 -9.28 16.85 11.78
C ARG A 207 -8.20 17.77 11.22
N ALA A 208 -6.95 17.60 11.66
CA ALA A 208 -5.82 18.39 11.17
C ALA A 208 -5.60 18.21 9.67
N ILE A 209 -5.72 16.99 9.13
CA ILE A 209 -5.65 16.72 7.69
C ILE A 209 -6.79 17.42 6.95
N GLY A 210 -8.01 17.35 7.48
CA GLY A 210 -9.17 18.05 6.91
C GLY A 210 -8.92 19.56 6.79
N ALA A 211 -8.44 20.20 7.87
CA ALA A 211 -8.11 21.61 7.88
C ALA A 211 -6.93 21.94 6.93
N ALA A 212 -5.87 21.14 6.94
CA ALA A 212 -4.71 21.30 6.07
C ALA A 212 -5.04 21.10 4.58
N PHE A 213 -6.13 20.39 4.26
CA PHE A 213 -6.66 20.31 2.91
C PHE A 213 -7.55 21.52 2.57
N ILE A 214 -8.55 21.79 3.40
CA ILE A 214 -9.60 22.78 3.10
C ILE A 214 -9.03 24.20 3.08
N LEU A 215 -8.29 24.62 4.11
CA LEU A 215 -7.87 26.02 4.24
C LEU A 215 -6.93 26.47 3.09
N PRO A 216 -5.83 25.74 2.77
CA PRO A 216 -5.00 26.11 1.63
C PRO A 216 -5.71 25.88 0.30
N GLY A 217 -6.56 24.85 0.20
CA GLY A 217 -7.33 24.55 -1.01
C GLY A 217 -8.28 25.67 -1.41
N LEU A 218 -9.04 26.21 -0.46
CA LEU A 218 -9.91 27.37 -0.67
C LEU A 218 -9.10 28.60 -1.07
N TYR A 219 -7.99 28.86 -0.39
CA TYR A 219 -7.09 29.96 -0.74
C TYR A 219 -6.57 29.84 -2.18
N PHE A 220 -6.05 28.68 -2.58
CA PHE A 220 -5.53 28.47 -3.93
C PHE A 220 -6.63 28.55 -5.00
N ALA A 221 -7.84 28.06 -4.71
CA ALA A 221 -8.98 28.18 -5.60
C ALA A 221 -9.40 29.65 -5.79
N ALA A 222 -9.58 30.40 -4.69
CA ALA A 222 -9.94 31.82 -4.72
C ALA A 222 -8.90 32.68 -5.45
N ARG A 223 -7.61 32.32 -5.37
CA ARG A 223 -6.51 33.01 -6.05
C ARG A 223 -6.27 32.53 -7.49
N GLY A 224 -7.09 31.63 -8.02
CA GLY A 224 -6.93 31.09 -9.38
C GLY A 224 -5.62 30.34 -9.60
N MET A 225 -5.02 29.78 -8.52
CA MET A 225 -3.71 29.14 -8.56
C MET A 225 -3.76 27.67 -9.02
N LEU A 226 -4.97 27.11 -9.20
CA LEU A 226 -5.19 25.72 -9.60
C LEU A 226 -5.52 25.64 -11.09
N SER A 227 -4.77 24.83 -11.84
CA SER A 227 -5.18 24.46 -13.20
C SER A 227 -6.40 23.53 -13.14
N LYS A 228 -7.20 23.45 -14.22
CA LYS A 228 -8.39 22.58 -14.28
C LYS A 228 -8.09 21.12 -13.92
N SER A 229 -6.92 20.62 -14.34
CA SER A 229 -6.45 19.26 -14.04
C SER A 229 -6.16 19.07 -12.55
N ILE A 230 -5.45 20.01 -11.92
CA ILE A 230 -5.13 19.96 -10.50
C ILE A 230 -6.38 20.19 -9.64
N ALA A 231 -7.27 21.09 -10.05
CA ALA A 231 -8.55 21.32 -9.37
C ALA A 231 -9.41 20.04 -9.35
N ARG A 232 -9.54 19.33 -10.48
CA ARG A 232 -10.29 18.07 -10.54
C ARG A 232 -9.70 16.98 -9.65
N ARG A 233 -8.36 16.85 -9.63
CA ARG A 233 -7.66 15.92 -8.73
C ARG A 233 -7.88 16.29 -7.27
N SER A 234 -7.81 17.58 -6.95
CA SER A 234 -8.07 18.09 -5.59
C SER A 234 -9.49 17.78 -5.16
N TRP A 235 -10.49 18.00 -6.02
CA TRP A 235 -11.88 17.63 -5.74
C TRP A 235 -12.05 16.15 -5.43
N PHE A 236 -11.43 15.26 -6.22
CA PHE A 236 -11.47 13.83 -5.95
C PHE A 236 -10.82 13.47 -4.60
N ILE A 237 -9.65 14.04 -4.30
CA ILE A 237 -8.96 13.85 -3.00
C ILE A 237 -9.83 14.37 -1.85
N GLY A 238 -10.41 15.57 -1.98
CA GLY A 238 -11.30 16.16 -0.98
C GLY A 238 -12.55 15.32 -0.74
N GLY A 239 -13.13 14.77 -1.80
CA GLY A 239 -14.24 13.80 -1.70
C GLY A 239 -13.84 12.55 -0.92
N LEU A 240 -12.65 12.00 -1.18
CA LEU A 240 -12.13 10.86 -0.42
C LEU A 240 -11.84 11.21 1.05
N ILE A 241 -11.34 12.42 1.36
CA ILE A 241 -11.14 12.87 2.74
C ILE A 241 -12.48 12.99 3.48
N GLY A 242 -13.52 13.53 2.83
CA GLY A 242 -14.87 13.54 3.40
C GLY A 242 -15.39 12.11 3.64
N PHE A 243 -15.21 11.23 2.65
CA PHE A 243 -15.58 9.81 2.74
C PHE A 243 -14.81 9.07 3.86
N GLN A 244 -13.56 9.41 4.12
CA GLN A 244 -12.79 8.89 5.26
C GLN A 244 -13.44 9.22 6.60
N GLY A 245 -13.95 10.45 6.77
CA GLY A 245 -14.69 10.83 7.97
C GLY A 245 -15.96 9.99 8.16
N VAL A 246 -16.71 9.77 7.07
CA VAL A 246 -17.91 8.91 7.07
C VAL A 246 -17.56 7.46 7.40
N LEU A 247 -16.51 6.89 6.77
CA LEU A 247 -16.05 5.54 7.07
C LEU A 247 -15.56 5.40 8.51
N GLY A 248 -14.84 6.40 9.03
CA GLY A 248 -14.38 6.39 10.42
C GLY A 248 -15.54 6.36 11.42
N TRP A 249 -16.58 7.16 11.19
CA TRP A 249 -17.82 7.10 11.97
C TRP A 249 -18.51 5.73 11.85
N TYR A 250 -18.63 5.21 10.62
CA TYR A 250 -19.23 3.90 10.36
C TYR A 250 -18.45 2.73 11.00
N MET A 251 -17.13 2.82 11.10
CA MET A 251 -16.29 1.84 11.80
C MET A 251 -16.58 1.79 13.30
N VAL A 252 -16.73 2.95 13.95
CA VAL A 252 -17.05 3.02 15.38
C VAL A 252 -18.44 2.43 15.64
N GLN A 253 -19.43 2.75 14.80
CA GLN A 253 -20.79 2.25 14.97
C GLN A 253 -20.88 0.71 14.96
N SER A 254 -20.05 0.00 14.18
CA SER A 254 -20.04 -1.49 14.21
C SER A 254 -19.64 -2.07 15.55
N GLY A 255 -18.73 -1.41 16.27
CA GLY A 255 -18.16 -1.97 17.49
C GLY A 255 -19.02 -1.76 18.72
N LEU A 256 -20.10 -0.96 18.60
CA LEU A 256 -21.00 -0.59 19.69
C LEU A 256 -22.36 -1.30 19.60
N ASP A 257 -22.47 -2.35 18.78
CA ASP A 257 -23.73 -3.08 18.62
C ASP A 257 -24.01 -3.94 19.87
N ASP A 258 -25.12 -3.64 20.57
CA ASP A 258 -25.55 -4.36 21.78
C ASP A 258 -25.82 -5.84 21.51
N GLN A 259 -26.09 -6.23 20.25
CA GLN A 259 -26.24 -7.64 19.88
C GLN A 259 -24.98 -8.45 20.17
N LEU A 260 -23.80 -7.82 20.17
CA LEU A 260 -22.52 -8.48 20.48
C LEU A 260 -22.47 -9.05 21.90
N MET A 261 -23.22 -8.47 22.86
CA MET A 261 -23.30 -9.02 24.22
C MET A 261 -24.19 -10.26 24.30
N ASN A 262 -25.08 -10.47 23.32
CA ASN A 262 -26.04 -11.57 23.31
C ASN A 262 -25.61 -12.74 22.40
N THR A 263 -24.51 -12.57 21.66
CA THR A 263 -23.97 -13.60 20.76
C THR A 263 -22.79 -14.31 21.44
N PRO A 264 -22.92 -15.61 21.78
CA PRO A 264 -21.81 -16.36 22.38
C PRO A 264 -20.57 -16.34 21.47
N GLY A 265 -19.42 -15.91 22.00
CA GLY A 265 -18.15 -15.88 21.25
C GLY A 265 -17.94 -14.64 20.36
N ALA A 266 -18.90 -13.70 20.29
CA ALA A 266 -18.71 -12.47 19.54
C ALA A 266 -17.67 -11.56 20.20
N THR A 267 -16.74 -11.05 19.39
CA THR A 267 -15.72 -10.08 19.83
C THR A 267 -16.13 -8.67 19.41
N PRO A 268 -16.24 -7.72 20.34
CA PRO A 268 -16.56 -6.33 20.01
C PRO A 268 -15.37 -5.66 19.33
N ARG A 269 -15.40 -5.66 18.00
CA ARG A 269 -14.34 -5.10 17.15
C ARG A 269 -14.91 -4.49 15.89
N VAL A 270 -14.07 -3.71 15.22
CA VAL A 270 -14.42 -3.14 13.92
C VAL A 270 -14.39 -4.23 12.85
N SER A 271 -15.44 -4.29 12.02
CA SER A 271 -15.52 -5.21 10.89
C SER A 271 -14.28 -5.12 9.98
N PRO A 272 -13.65 -6.27 9.60
CA PRO A 272 -12.50 -6.30 8.71
C PRO A 272 -12.75 -5.61 7.37
N TYR A 273 -13.98 -5.68 6.85
CA TYR A 273 -14.38 -5.01 5.62
C TYR A 273 -14.35 -3.48 5.77
N ARG A 274 -14.83 -2.96 6.89
CA ARG A 274 -14.82 -1.51 7.17
C ARG A 274 -13.39 -1.01 7.36
N LEU A 275 -12.58 -1.78 8.09
CA LEU A 275 -11.15 -1.51 8.26
C LEU A 275 -10.41 -1.49 6.92
N ALA A 276 -10.61 -2.50 6.06
CA ALA A 276 -10.00 -2.58 4.75
C ALA A 276 -10.45 -1.42 3.83
N ALA A 277 -11.73 -1.06 3.85
CA ALA A 277 -12.25 0.07 3.08
C ALA A 277 -11.65 1.41 3.57
N HIS A 278 -11.53 1.59 4.88
CA HIS A 278 -10.95 2.79 5.48
C HIS A 278 -9.45 2.90 5.19
N LEU A 279 -8.67 1.84 5.42
CA LEU A 279 -7.24 1.83 5.08
C LEU A 279 -7.02 2.00 3.57
N GLY A 280 -7.78 1.29 2.74
CA GLY A 280 -7.68 1.37 1.28
C GLY A 280 -7.94 2.77 0.74
N SER A 281 -8.98 3.46 1.25
CA SER A 281 -9.26 4.84 0.83
C SER A 281 -8.24 5.85 1.41
N ALA A 282 -7.67 5.62 2.60
CA ALA A 282 -6.53 6.39 3.09
C ALA A 282 -5.30 6.24 2.18
N PHE A 283 -5.01 5.03 1.69
CA PHE A 283 -3.95 4.78 0.72
C PHE A 283 -4.22 5.47 -0.63
N LEU A 284 -5.48 5.56 -1.07
CA LEU A 284 -5.85 6.31 -2.27
C LEU A 284 -5.66 7.82 -2.11
N ILE A 285 -6.01 8.39 -0.95
CA ILE A 285 -5.74 9.80 -0.61
C ILE A 285 -4.24 10.05 -0.62
N TYR A 286 -3.47 9.19 0.07
CA TYR A 286 -2.02 9.26 0.14
C TYR A 286 -1.40 9.25 -1.27
N ALA A 287 -1.75 8.25 -2.08
CA ALA A 287 -1.21 8.08 -3.44
C ALA A 287 -1.64 9.23 -4.36
N GLY A 288 -2.90 9.67 -4.27
CA GLY A 288 -3.44 10.78 -5.05
C GLY A 288 -2.73 12.09 -4.76
N ALA A 289 -2.53 12.41 -3.48
CA ALA A 289 -1.82 13.60 -3.02
C ALA A 289 -0.33 13.54 -3.41
N LEU A 290 0.36 12.42 -3.14
CA LEU A 290 1.76 12.22 -3.51
C LEU A 290 1.99 12.41 -5.02
N MET A 291 1.19 11.72 -5.84
CA MET A 291 1.30 11.76 -7.30
C MET A 291 0.94 13.14 -7.88
N THR A 292 0.01 13.87 -7.24
CA THR A 292 -0.35 15.22 -7.65
C THR A 292 0.76 16.21 -7.28
N GLY A 293 1.31 16.10 -6.08
CA GLY A 293 2.45 16.91 -5.64
C GLY A 293 3.68 16.73 -6.53
N MET A 294 4.08 15.47 -6.78
CA MET A 294 5.19 15.17 -7.69
C MET A 294 4.92 15.65 -9.11
N LYS A 295 3.68 15.53 -9.61
CA LYS A 295 3.32 16.07 -10.93
C LYS A 295 3.53 17.57 -11.01
N VAL A 296 3.01 18.35 -10.06
CA VAL A 296 3.17 19.82 -10.06
C VAL A 296 4.65 20.21 -10.07
N LEU A 297 5.47 19.57 -9.23
CA LEU A 297 6.90 19.88 -9.16
C LEU A 297 7.67 19.47 -10.43
N THR A 298 7.33 18.31 -11.01
CA THR A 298 7.94 17.84 -12.27
C THR A 298 7.54 18.73 -13.44
N ASP A 299 6.25 19.06 -13.60
CA ASP A 299 5.78 19.93 -14.69
C ASP A 299 6.40 21.33 -14.59
N TYR A 300 6.49 21.89 -13.38
CA TYR A 300 7.16 23.15 -13.14
C TYR A 300 8.64 23.09 -13.54
N SER A 301 9.34 22.01 -13.16
CA SER A 301 10.75 21.82 -13.54
C SER A 301 10.93 21.68 -15.05
N ILE A 302 10.06 20.92 -15.71
CA ILE A 302 10.04 20.77 -17.18
C ILE A 302 9.83 22.14 -17.86
N SER A 303 8.94 22.98 -17.34
CA SER A 303 8.72 24.34 -17.87
C SER A 303 9.96 25.24 -17.81
N LYS A 304 10.93 24.91 -16.95
CA LYS A 304 12.22 25.59 -16.82
C LYS A 304 13.32 24.94 -17.67
N GLY A 305 12.98 24.02 -18.57
CA GLY A 305 13.94 23.29 -19.41
C GLY A 305 14.66 22.16 -18.68
N ALA A 306 14.31 21.86 -17.42
CA ALA A 306 14.81 20.65 -16.79
C ALA A 306 14.26 19.43 -17.55
N TYR A 307 15.03 18.35 -17.63
CA TYR A 307 14.69 17.10 -18.31
C TYR A 307 14.83 17.06 -19.84
N GLU A 308 15.25 18.13 -20.54
CA GLU A 308 15.46 18.07 -22.00
C GLU A 308 16.46 16.98 -22.41
N SER A 309 17.63 16.93 -21.75
CA SER A 309 18.66 15.91 -21.99
C SER A 309 18.21 14.49 -21.65
N LEU A 310 17.15 14.37 -20.85
CA LEU A 310 16.63 13.11 -20.32
C LEU A 310 15.39 12.61 -21.07
N ALA A 311 14.70 13.50 -21.77
CA ALA A 311 13.45 13.22 -22.48
C ALA A 311 13.63 12.10 -23.51
N THR A 312 14.73 12.11 -24.27
CA THR A 312 15.04 11.06 -25.26
C THR A 312 15.17 9.68 -24.61
N ALA A 313 15.87 9.60 -23.48
CA ALA A 313 16.04 8.33 -22.76
C ALA A 313 14.72 7.81 -22.17
N ILE A 314 13.91 8.68 -21.55
CA ILE A 314 12.63 8.30 -20.93
C ILE A 314 11.55 7.98 -21.97
N ASN A 315 11.53 8.68 -23.11
CA ASN A 315 10.53 8.49 -24.16
C ASN A 315 10.85 7.30 -25.08
N ASN A 316 11.97 6.61 -24.85
CA ASN A 316 12.38 5.45 -25.64
C ASN A 316 11.25 4.36 -25.65
N PRO A 317 10.77 3.94 -26.84
CA PRO A 317 9.74 2.91 -26.97
C PRO A 317 10.06 1.58 -26.29
N ALA A 318 11.35 1.23 -26.15
CA ALA A 318 11.82 0.04 -25.45
C ALA A 318 11.35 -0.01 -23.98
N LEU A 319 11.07 1.16 -23.39
CA LEU A 319 10.56 1.26 -22.02
C LEU A 319 9.05 1.02 -21.91
N LYS A 320 8.28 0.90 -23.00
CA LYS A 320 6.82 0.78 -22.94
C LYS A 320 6.36 -0.38 -22.04
N ARG A 321 6.97 -1.56 -22.19
CA ARG A 321 6.66 -2.75 -21.36
C ARG A 321 7.09 -2.53 -19.91
N PHE A 322 8.26 -1.95 -19.69
CA PHE A 322 8.75 -1.61 -18.35
C PHE A 322 7.83 -0.63 -17.61
N LYS A 323 7.30 0.38 -18.31
CA LYS A 323 6.30 1.32 -17.77
C LYS A 323 5.02 0.59 -17.37
N GLY A 324 4.53 -0.32 -18.21
CA GLY A 324 3.37 -1.16 -17.90
C GLY A 324 3.62 -2.03 -16.66
N ALA A 325 4.78 -2.69 -16.59
CA ALA A 325 5.17 -3.50 -15.44
C ALA A 325 5.26 -2.67 -14.14
N ALA A 326 5.77 -1.44 -14.19
CA ALA A 326 5.81 -0.54 -13.04
C ALA A 326 4.38 -0.19 -12.52
N HIS A 327 3.41 0.01 -13.42
CA HIS A 327 2.00 0.20 -13.01
C HIS A 327 1.43 -1.09 -12.39
N GLY A 328 1.76 -2.25 -12.95
CA GLY A 328 1.36 -3.55 -12.38
C GLY A 328 1.93 -3.77 -10.98
N VAL A 329 3.18 -3.39 -10.73
CA VAL A 329 3.80 -3.45 -9.40
C VAL A 329 3.10 -2.51 -8.42
N VAL A 330 2.76 -1.27 -8.82
CA VAL A 330 1.97 -0.36 -7.95
C VAL A 330 0.64 -1.00 -7.56
N ALA A 331 -0.07 -1.60 -8.52
CA ALA A 331 -1.35 -2.27 -8.26
C ALA A 331 -1.19 -3.47 -7.32
N LEU A 332 -0.16 -4.31 -7.52
CA LEU A 332 0.14 -5.45 -6.65
C LEU A 332 0.52 -5.04 -5.23
N VAL A 333 1.35 -4.00 -5.07
CA VAL A 333 1.70 -3.45 -3.75
C VAL A 333 0.46 -2.93 -3.04
N PHE A 334 -0.39 -2.17 -3.73
CA PHE A 334 -1.65 -1.66 -3.17
C PHE A 334 -2.60 -2.79 -2.76
N MET A 335 -2.76 -3.82 -3.60
CA MET A 335 -3.60 -4.99 -3.28
C MET A 335 -3.07 -5.78 -2.09
N THR A 336 -1.74 -5.96 -2.01
CA THR A 336 -1.08 -6.64 -0.88
C THR A 336 -1.24 -5.85 0.42
N ALA A 337 -1.17 -4.51 0.35
CA ALA A 337 -1.43 -3.67 1.52
C ALA A 337 -2.87 -3.81 2.03
N ILE A 338 -3.86 -3.84 1.12
CA ILE A 338 -5.27 -4.03 1.48
C ILE A 338 -5.51 -5.42 2.07
N SER A 339 -4.91 -6.50 1.50
CA SER A 339 -5.06 -7.83 2.08
C SER A 339 -4.52 -7.91 3.52
N GLY A 340 -3.48 -7.12 3.84
CA GLY A 340 -2.99 -6.97 5.22
C GLY A 340 -4.00 -6.35 6.18
N ALA A 341 -4.92 -5.51 5.71
CA ALA A 341 -6.00 -4.96 6.54
C ALA A 341 -7.00 -6.05 6.98
N PHE A 342 -7.25 -7.05 6.14
CA PHE A 342 -8.07 -8.20 6.53
C PHE A 342 -7.33 -9.07 7.55
N VAL A 343 -6.02 -9.29 7.37
CA VAL A 343 -5.19 -10.02 8.35
C VAL A 343 -5.24 -9.34 9.73
N ALA A 344 -5.06 -8.03 9.77
CA ALA A 344 -5.15 -7.26 11.01
C ALA A 344 -6.59 -7.20 11.55
N GLY A 345 -7.59 -7.07 10.69
CA GLY A 345 -9.00 -7.00 11.09
C GLY A 345 -9.49 -8.28 11.78
N LEU A 346 -9.04 -9.43 11.30
CA LEU A 346 -9.40 -10.76 11.82
C LEU A 346 -8.43 -11.30 12.88
N ASP A 347 -7.39 -10.55 13.24
CA ASP A 347 -6.29 -11.04 14.09
C ASP A 347 -5.61 -12.31 13.54
N ALA A 348 -5.69 -12.50 12.22
CA ALA A 348 -5.21 -13.69 11.52
C ALA A 348 -3.68 -13.82 11.54
N GLY A 349 -2.97 -12.76 11.96
CA GLY A 349 -1.52 -12.79 12.18
C GLY A 349 -1.08 -13.73 13.30
N LEU A 350 -2.00 -14.15 14.18
CA LEU A 350 -1.73 -15.01 15.34
C LEU A 350 -2.03 -16.51 15.11
N VAL A 351 -2.46 -16.89 13.89
CA VAL A 351 -2.88 -18.28 13.61
C VAL A 351 -1.69 -19.18 13.33
N TYR A 352 -0.91 -18.87 12.30
CA TYR A 352 0.34 -19.56 11.99
C TYR A 352 1.53 -18.62 12.16
N ASN A 353 2.46 -18.94 13.07
CA ASN A 353 3.58 -18.04 13.42
C ASN A 353 4.95 -18.60 13.06
N GLU A 354 4.99 -19.33 11.95
CA GLU A 354 6.20 -19.89 11.32
C GLU A 354 6.31 -19.41 9.87
N PHE A 355 7.54 -19.43 9.34
CA PHE A 355 7.85 -19.07 7.96
C PHE A 355 9.05 -19.89 7.45
N PRO A 356 9.03 -20.42 6.21
CA PRO A 356 8.03 -20.24 5.15
C PRO A 356 6.80 -21.15 5.28
N LEU A 357 6.79 -22.03 6.29
CA LEU A 357 5.73 -23.02 6.50
C LEU A 357 4.50 -22.42 7.22
N MET A 358 3.40 -23.17 7.20
CA MET A 358 2.13 -22.99 7.90
C MET A 358 1.59 -24.39 8.28
N GLY A 359 1.75 -24.77 9.55
CA GLY A 359 1.44 -26.10 10.06
C GLY A 359 2.43 -27.16 9.59
N GLY A 360 3.72 -26.82 9.48
CA GLY A 360 4.77 -27.73 8.99
C GLY A 360 4.75 -27.98 7.47
N ARG A 361 3.92 -27.24 6.72
CA ARG A 361 3.75 -27.36 5.25
C ARG A 361 3.79 -26.00 4.60
N LEU A 362 4.03 -25.88 3.28
CA LEU A 362 4.02 -24.57 2.61
C LEU A 362 2.63 -23.91 2.51
N MET A 363 1.57 -24.70 2.67
CA MET A 363 0.19 -24.27 2.69
C MET A 363 -0.51 -24.96 3.86
N PRO A 364 -1.44 -24.27 4.54
CA PRO A 364 -2.27 -24.91 5.56
C PRO A 364 -3.01 -26.14 5.02
N PRO A 365 -3.42 -27.09 5.88
CA PRO A 365 -4.27 -28.19 5.44
C PRO A 365 -5.52 -27.66 4.73
N VAL A 366 -5.88 -28.27 3.59
CA VAL A 366 -7.00 -27.79 2.73
C VAL A 366 -8.31 -27.74 3.51
N GLN A 367 -8.48 -28.63 4.48
CA GLN A 367 -9.63 -28.66 5.37
C GLN A 367 -9.78 -27.34 6.10
N GLU A 368 -8.69 -26.78 6.63
CA GLU A 368 -8.68 -25.53 7.40
C GLU A 368 -8.94 -24.29 6.55
N LEU A 369 -8.52 -24.33 5.28
CA LEU A 369 -8.76 -23.23 4.33
C LEU A 369 -10.25 -22.97 4.10
N PHE A 370 -11.12 -23.95 4.34
CA PHE A 370 -12.57 -23.82 4.12
C PHE A 370 -13.39 -24.30 5.33
N ASP A 371 -12.75 -24.39 6.49
CA ASP A 371 -13.42 -24.79 7.73
C ASP A 371 -14.09 -23.57 8.36
N ASP A 372 -15.40 -23.69 8.63
CA ASP A 372 -16.18 -22.64 9.26
C ASP A 372 -15.66 -22.34 10.68
N LYS A 373 -14.93 -23.26 11.33
CA LYS A 373 -14.34 -23.04 12.67
C LYS A 373 -13.31 -21.91 12.74
N PHE A 374 -12.69 -21.57 11.61
CA PHE A 374 -11.72 -20.46 11.52
C PHE A 374 -12.35 -19.16 11.05
N VAL A 375 -13.68 -19.15 10.95
CA VAL A 375 -14.44 -17.95 10.71
C VAL A 375 -15.06 -17.55 12.03
N HIS A 376 -14.89 -16.29 12.37
CA HIS A 376 -15.46 -15.76 13.59
C HIS A 376 -16.99 -15.82 13.53
N GLU A 377 -17.56 -16.63 14.41
CA GLU A 377 -19.01 -16.83 14.53
C GLU A 377 -19.66 -15.53 15.01
N GLY A 378 -20.56 -15.01 14.19
CA GLY A 378 -21.26 -13.76 14.45
C GLY A 378 -22.35 -13.46 13.44
N ASP A 379 -22.30 -14.01 12.22
CA ASP A 379 -23.29 -13.61 11.21
C ASP A 379 -23.87 -14.70 10.28
N HIS A 380 -23.26 -15.84 9.97
CA HIS A 380 -23.81 -16.68 8.88
C HIS A 380 -23.66 -18.21 9.04
N PRO A 381 -24.75 -18.99 8.87
CA PRO A 381 -24.65 -20.43 8.66
C PRO A 381 -24.04 -20.71 7.28
N LYS A 382 -22.97 -21.52 7.22
CA LYS A 382 -22.22 -21.94 6.02
C LYS A 382 -21.84 -20.80 5.07
N ILE A 383 -20.58 -20.41 5.13
CA ILE A 383 -20.10 -19.25 4.41
C ILE A 383 -19.79 -19.67 2.96
N GLY A 384 -20.25 -18.89 1.98
CA GLY A 384 -19.94 -19.16 0.57
C GLY A 384 -18.43 -19.06 0.28
N LEU A 385 -17.97 -19.80 -0.74
CA LEU A 385 -16.55 -19.90 -1.12
C LEU A 385 -15.82 -18.56 -1.26
N TRP A 386 -16.51 -17.52 -1.76
CA TRP A 386 -15.92 -16.20 -1.97
C TRP A 386 -15.71 -15.43 -0.67
N ARG A 387 -16.63 -15.53 0.29
CA ARG A 387 -16.55 -14.86 1.60
C ARG A 387 -15.47 -15.47 2.46
N ASN A 388 -15.31 -16.79 2.38
CA ASN A 388 -14.24 -17.50 3.05
C ASN A 388 -12.84 -16.96 2.71
N MET A 389 -12.63 -16.35 1.53
CA MET A 389 -11.36 -15.70 1.19
C MET A 389 -11.03 -14.45 2.04
N PHE A 390 -12.03 -13.89 2.72
CA PHE A 390 -11.96 -12.63 3.48
C PHE A 390 -12.34 -12.78 4.96
N ASP A 391 -13.05 -13.85 5.33
CA ASP A 391 -13.60 -14.06 6.67
C ASP A 391 -12.89 -15.18 7.45
N ASN A 392 -12.29 -16.16 6.76
CA ASN A 392 -11.53 -17.24 7.40
C ASN A 392 -10.10 -16.78 7.71
N GLN A 393 -9.71 -16.83 8.99
CA GLN A 393 -8.41 -16.32 9.44
C GLN A 393 -7.24 -17.04 8.76
N VAL A 394 -7.28 -18.37 8.66
CA VAL A 394 -6.23 -19.19 8.02
C VAL A 394 -6.07 -18.79 6.56
N THR A 395 -7.19 -18.68 5.86
CA THR A 395 -7.23 -18.36 4.43
C THR A 395 -6.78 -16.94 4.14
N VAL A 396 -7.22 -15.96 4.94
CA VAL A 396 -6.79 -14.56 4.82
C VAL A 396 -5.29 -14.42 5.06
N GLN A 397 -4.76 -15.11 6.08
CA GLN A 397 -3.33 -15.13 6.36
C GLN A 397 -2.54 -15.73 5.19
N PHE A 398 -2.97 -16.89 4.67
CA PHE A 398 -2.36 -17.55 3.53
C PHE A 398 -2.40 -16.68 2.27
N ASN A 399 -3.56 -16.11 1.95
CA ASN A 399 -3.77 -15.21 0.80
C ASN A 399 -2.82 -14.01 0.86
N HIS A 400 -2.66 -13.39 2.04
CA HIS A 400 -1.74 -12.28 2.21
C HIS A 400 -0.27 -12.71 1.99
N ARG A 401 0.15 -13.87 2.50
CA ARG A 401 1.51 -14.41 2.25
C ARG A 401 1.77 -14.69 0.76
N VAL A 402 0.80 -15.26 0.06
CA VAL A 402 0.88 -15.50 -1.39
C VAL A 402 0.98 -14.18 -2.17
N LEU A 403 0.15 -13.19 -1.82
CA LEU A 403 0.21 -11.86 -2.42
C LEU A 403 1.55 -11.15 -2.14
N ALA A 404 2.06 -11.23 -0.91
CA ALA A 404 3.36 -10.65 -0.54
C ALA A 404 4.51 -11.29 -1.32
N THR A 405 4.52 -12.62 -1.44
CA THR A 405 5.54 -13.37 -2.19
C THR A 405 5.45 -13.05 -3.69
N THR A 406 4.24 -12.96 -4.24
CA THR A 406 3.99 -12.57 -5.63
C THR A 406 4.48 -11.15 -5.90
N THR A 407 4.17 -10.21 -5.00
CA THR A 407 4.60 -8.81 -5.10
C THR A 407 6.13 -8.68 -5.03
N PHE A 408 6.78 -9.38 -4.10
CA PHE A 408 8.23 -9.41 -3.99
C PHE A 408 8.89 -10.00 -5.24
N THR A 409 8.32 -11.06 -5.79
CA THR A 409 8.78 -11.67 -7.05
C THR A 409 8.62 -10.72 -8.23
N ALA A 410 7.50 -9.98 -8.30
CA ALA A 410 7.26 -8.97 -9.33
C ALA A 410 8.26 -7.80 -9.23
N VAL A 411 8.55 -7.31 -8.02
CA VAL A 411 9.57 -6.27 -7.78
C VAL A 411 10.96 -6.77 -8.16
N SER A 412 11.32 -8.00 -7.78
CA SER A 412 12.60 -8.63 -8.14
C SER A 412 12.73 -8.81 -9.66
N SER A 413 11.66 -9.24 -10.32
CA SER A 413 11.61 -9.37 -11.78
C SER A 413 11.76 -8.01 -12.48
N LEU A 414 11.13 -6.96 -11.93
CA LEU A 414 11.28 -5.59 -12.43
C LEU A 414 12.73 -5.10 -12.30
N LEU A 415 13.39 -5.40 -11.16
CA LEU A 415 14.81 -5.10 -10.96
C LEU A 415 15.68 -5.79 -12.01
N LEU A 416 15.53 -7.10 -12.20
CA LEU A 416 16.31 -7.84 -13.19
C LEU A 416 16.06 -7.34 -14.61
N TYR A 417 14.79 -7.08 -14.96
CA TYR A 417 14.44 -6.53 -16.26
C TYR A 417 15.05 -5.14 -16.50
N SER A 418 15.11 -4.30 -15.45
CA SER A 418 15.71 -2.96 -15.51
C SER A 418 17.18 -2.97 -15.94
N ARG A 419 17.93 -4.05 -15.64
CA ARG A 419 19.35 -4.19 -15.98
C ARG A 419 19.61 -4.35 -17.47
N ARG A 420 18.58 -4.73 -18.25
CA ARG A 420 18.65 -4.87 -19.72
C ARG A 420 18.24 -3.61 -20.46
N LEU A 421 17.89 -2.53 -19.76
CA LEU A 421 17.29 -1.33 -20.34
C LEU A 421 18.21 -0.10 -20.22
N PRO A 422 18.17 0.82 -21.19
CA PRO A 422 18.92 2.08 -21.14
C PRO A 422 18.24 3.09 -20.20
N LEU A 423 18.16 2.74 -18.92
CA LEU A 423 17.54 3.57 -17.90
C LEU A 423 18.51 4.68 -17.42
N PRO A 424 18.03 5.92 -17.27
CA PRO A 424 18.81 6.97 -16.63
C PRO A 424 19.18 6.67 -15.17
N PRO A 425 20.26 7.28 -14.62
CA PRO A 425 20.75 6.98 -13.27
C PRO A 425 19.70 7.11 -12.16
N HIS A 426 18.89 8.18 -12.18
CA HIS A 426 17.85 8.39 -11.16
C HIS A 426 16.74 7.32 -11.20
N ILE A 427 16.39 6.79 -12.38
CA ILE A 427 15.41 5.70 -12.51
C ILE A 427 16.03 4.40 -12.03
N ARG A 428 17.30 4.12 -12.37
CA ARG A 428 18.02 2.94 -11.84
C ARG A 428 18.08 2.96 -10.31
N LEU A 429 18.38 4.12 -9.73
CA LEU A 429 18.33 4.31 -8.28
C LEU A 429 16.93 4.04 -7.74
N GLY A 430 15.88 4.57 -8.37
CA GLY A 430 14.50 4.32 -7.98
C GLY A 430 14.12 2.83 -7.96
N VAL A 431 14.56 2.04 -8.95
CA VAL A 431 14.33 0.59 -8.98
C VAL A 431 15.10 -0.13 -7.86
N ASN A 432 16.35 0.28 -7.59
CA ASN A 432 17.15 -0.29 -6.51
C ASN A 432 16.56 0.04 -5.13
N VAL A 433 16.09 1.26 -4.92
CA VAL A 433 15.40 1.69 -3.69
C VAL A 433 14.12 0.88 -3.49
N LEU A 434 13.31 0.73 -4.54
CA LEU A 434 12.10 -0.10 -4.49
C LEU A 434 12.41 -1.54 -4.05
N MET A 435 13.47 -2.14 -4.60
CA MET A 435 13.92 -3.47 -4.16
C MET A 435 14.35 -3.49 -2.69
N GLY A 436 15.18 -2.53 -2.27
CA GLY A 436 15.66 -2.44 -0.90
C GLY A 436 14.52 -2.33 0.11
N VAL A 437 13.55 -1.45 -0.17
CA VAL A 437 12.34 -1.31 0.64
C VAL A 437 11.49 -2.58 0.63
N ALA A 438 11.39 -3.28 -0.52
CA ALA A 438 10.67 -4.55 -0.59
C ALA A 438 11.33 -5.64 0.30
N CYS A 439 12.67 -5.72 0.33
CA CYS A 439 13.38 -6.61 1.25
C CYS A 439 13.09 -6.27 2.71
N CYS A 440 13.15 -4.99 3.08
CA CYS A 440 12.81 -4.54 4.43
C CYS A 440 11.36 -4.87 4.78
N GLN A 441 10.42 -4.68 3.85
CA GLN A 441 9.00 -4.96 4.09
C GLN A 441 8.72 -6.43 4.31
N VAL A 442 9.33 -7.31 3.52
CA VAL A 442 9.24 -8.77 3.73
C VAL A 442 9.86 -9.17 5.07
N GLY A 443 11.04 -8.62 5.39
CA GLY A 443 11.68 -8.83 6.69
C GLY A 443 10.81 -8.41 7.87
N LEU A 444 10.18 -7.24 7.79
CA LEU A 444 9.22 -6.76 8.80
C LEU A 444 7.99 -7.66 8.90
N GLY A 445 7.47 -8.17 7.77
CA GLY A 445 6.32 -9.07 7.76
C GLY A 445 6.63 -10.41 8.43
N ILE A 446 7.79 -10.99 8.09
CA ILE A 446 8.28 -12.23 8.72
C ILE A 446 8.54 -11.99 10.22
N ALA A 447 9.18 -10.88 10.60
CA ALA A 447 9.41 -10.58 12.01
C ALA A 447 8.10 -10.39 12.79
N THR A 448 7.14 -9.63 12.24
CA THR A 448 5.80 -9.46 12.84
C THR A 448 5.13 -10.81 13.08
N LEU A 449 5.27 -11.73 12.13
CA LEU A 449 4.73 -13.08 12.24
C LEU A 449 5.43 -13.91 13.32
N LEU A 450 6.77 -14.00 13.29
CA LEU A 450 7.53 -14.86 14.22
C LEU A 450 7.43 -14.40 15.67
N TYR A 451 7.29 -13.10 15.91
CA TYR A 451 7.20 -12.52 17.25
C TYR A 451 5.75 -12.33 17.74
N MET A 452 4.77 -12.97 17.11
CA MET A 452 3.35 -12.94 17.53
C MET A 452 2.74 -11.51 17.51
N VAL A 453 2.97 -10.78 16.42
CA VAL A 453 2.36 -9.47 16.12
C VAL A 453 2.54 -8.42 17.23
N PRO A 454 3.78 -8.14 17.69
CA PRO A 454 3.97 -7.07 18.67
C PRO A 454 3.64 -5.73 18.01
N VAL A 455 2.97 -4.84 18.76
CA VAL A 455 2.42 -3.56 18.24
C VAL A 455 3.47 -2.75 17.46
N SER A 456 4.71 -2.73 17.93
CA SER A 456 5.82 -2.02 17.27
C SER A 456 6.16 -2.60 15.90
N LEU A 457 6.24 -3.93 15.75
CA LEU A 457 6.53 -4.57 14.46
C LEU A 457 5.33 -4.49 13.52
N GLY A 458 4.10 -4.72 14.02
CA GLY A 458 2.89 -4.58 13.21
C GLY A 458 2.73 -3.15 12.65
N THR A 459 2.97 -2.15 13.49
CA THR A 459 2.95 -0.73 13.09
C THR A 459 4.08 -0.41 12.11
N ALA A 460 5.30 -0.91 12.36
CA ALA A 460 6.44 -0.73 11.45
C ALA A 460 6.18 -1.40 10.09
N HIS A 461 5.57 -2.58 10.06
CA HIS A 461 5.19 -3.28 8.84
C HIS A 461 4.12 -2.51 8.05
N GLN A 462 3.14 -1.90 8.73
CA GLN A 462 2.16 -1.03 8.09
C GLN A 462 2.82 0.25 7.51
N ALA A 463 3.71 0.89 8.26
CA ALA A 463 4.49 2.03 7.78
C ALA A 463 5.35 1.67 6.56
N GLY A 464 6.04 0.52 6.62
CA GLY A 464 6.85 -0.01 5.55
C GLY A 464 6.05 -0.34 4.28
N SER A 465 4.80 -0.80 4.42
CA SER A 465 3.88 -1.02 3.29
C SER A 465 3.62 0.28 2.52
N LEU A 466 3.37 1.38 3.25
CA LEU A 466 3.17 2.68 2.65
C LEU A 466 4.46 3.24 2.05
N THR A 467 5.62 3.01 2.68
CA THR A 467 6.95 3.32 2.10
C THR A 467 7.21 2.54 0.81
N LEU A 468 6.83 1.26 0.76
CA LEU A 468 6.94 0.43 -0.44
C LEU A 468 6.07 1.01 -1.56
N LEU A 469 4.81 1.34 -1.27
CA LEU A 469 3.92 2.02 -2.22
C LEU A 469 4.51 3.36 -2.69
N THR A 470 5.10 4.15 -1.78
CA THR A 470 5.77 5.42 -2.10
C THR A 470 6.87 5.22 -3.14
N SER A 471 7.75 4.25 -2.92
CA SER A 471 8.87 3.96 -3.83
C SER A 471 8.39 3.46 -5.20
N ALA A 472 7.32 2.65 -5.23
CA ALA A 472 6.70 2.17 -6.46
C ALA A 472 6.03 3.32 -7.25
N LEU A 473 5.29 4.20 -6.57
CA LEU A 473 4.67 5.39 -7.15
C LEU A 473 5.72 6.38 -7.68
N TYR A 474 6.81 6.58 -6.94
CA TYR A 474 7.94 7.40 -7.38
C TYR A 474 8.56 6.86 -8.68
N LEU A 475 8.82 5.54 -8.76
CA LEU A 475 9.33 4.90 -9.96
C LEU A 475 8.35 5.07 -11.14
N MET A 476 7.07 4.79 -10.91
CA MET A 476 6.00 4.95 -11.90
C MET A 476 5.91 6.40 -12.40
N HIS A 477 6.04 7.39 -11.51
CA HIS A 477 6.04 8.81 -11.84
C HIS A 477 7.28 9.22 -12.65
N SER A 478 8.46 8.77 -12.25
CA SER A 478 9.74 9.08 -12.91
C SER A 478 9.82 8.52 -14.34
N LEU A 479 9.00 7.52 -14.65
CA LEU A 479 8.89 6.90 -15.97
C LEU A 479 7.89 7.59 -16.90
N LYS A 480 7.15 8.61 -16.43
CA LYS A 480 6.18 9.35 -17.27
C LYS A 480 6.88 10.00 -18.45
N LYS A 481 6.18 10.04 -19.59
CA LYS A 481 6.71 10.69 -20.79
C LYS A 481 6.95 12.18 -20.53
N VAL A 482 8.10 12.68 -20.97
CA VAL A 482 8.46 14.09 -20.86
C VAL A 482 8.19 14.75 -22.22
N PRO A 483 7.43 15.85 -22.30
CA PRO A 483 7.25 16.56 -23.56
C PRO A 483 8.59 17.14 -24.04
N ILE A 484 8.92 16.93 -25.32
CA ILE A 484 10.08 17.58 -25.94
C ILE A 484 9.64 18.98 -26.32
N LEU A 485 10.05 19.99 -25.53
CA LEU A 485 9.76 21.38 -25.83
C LEU A 485 10.53 21.78 -27.09
N LYS A 486 9.89 21.74 -28.26
CA LYS A 486 10.44 22.39 -29.46
C LYS A 486 10.41 23.89 -29.21
N LYS A 487 11.59 24.53 -29.11
CA LYS A 487 11.85 25.99 -29.02
C LYS A 487 10.55 26.83 -29.06
N ILE A 488 9.96 27.07 -27.89
CA ILE A 488 8.88 28.04 -27.75
C ILE A 488 9.58 29.38 -27.52
N ARG A 489 9.48 30.29 -28.50
CA ARG A 489 9.81 31.72 -28.30
C ARG A 489 8.92 32.22 -27.16
N LEU A 490 9.52 32.53 -26.02
CA LEU A 490 8.85 33.26 -24.96
C LEU A 490 8.40 34.60 -25.57
N ARG A 491 7.12 34.93 -25.45
CA ARG A 491 6.64 36.29 -25.68
C ARG A 491 7.04 37.16 -24.50
#